data_AF-A0A1V5HGE7-F1
#
_entry.id   AF-A0A1V5HGE7-F1
#
_cell.length_a   1.000
_cell.length_b   1.000
_cell.length_c   1.000
_cell.angle_alpha   90.00
_cell.angle_beta   90.00
_cell.angle_gamma   90.00
#
_symmetry.space_group_name_H-M   'P 1'
#
loop_
_entity.id
_entity.type
_entity.pdbx_description
1 polymer ?
#
loop_
_entity_poly.entity_id
_entity_poly.type
_entity_poly.pdbx_seq_one_letter_code
_entity_poly.pdbx_strand_id
1 'polypeptide(L)'
;MAAAPADVAIGDECVGPFPSWADVKADFGAVGDGKADDTQAIQAALLSIRPQSTPRRVLYIPAGTYRITGTLRLERVAHHDPLGIAIVGEDPQTTSLKWDGPAGRSMLFYDAWYASISRLTLDGAGKAKTAIQHGPSFATANECVDMIVKDVEFGIEAGFRDGIAETAVLRCRFYRCAKAAISIQGFNSLDWYIWGCWFEDCGIGASNEFRAGNFHVYYSTFLRSKDADITLRHTGYFSFLGNTSIGSRRFFHAKRADNWKDTETWGAQATLQDNLILDPTGAVPVSIENNGPILLLDNTLRAAAQGPLVVNRPPTDQSDLIPVGNRWTAAKALDVKGRVTDLDNRVVKVADIADARPQPVPFAERRGRPVIEVPPGAGTAEFQAAITQAAALKGQRARAATPRRSRGWRCSRARRRGTAITRPVCRSMTCARAGGCWCATSGTRATPGAWCTSGIAASSPTTPASSPPPTASPINSTGRGSCAGGSRPSSSTASRARWPSPCSVRPPPCGSRRPARS
;
A
#
# COMPACT_ATOMS: atom_id res chain seq x y z
N MET A 1 22.31 -20.60 -6.47
CA MET A 1 21.96 -19.25 -6.00
C MET A 1 23.09 -18.32 -6.40
N ALA A 2 22.86 -17.37 -7.31
CA ALA A 2 23.80 -16.27 -7.48
C ALA A 2 23.49 -15.25 -6.39
N ALA A 3 24.40 -15.08 -5.43
CA ALA A 3 24.35 -13.94 -4.53
C ALA A 3 24.32 -12.65 -5.37
N ALA A 4 23.51 -11.68 -4.97
CA ALA A 4 23.54 -10.36 -5.58
C ALA A 4 24.99 -9.85 -5.60
N PRO A 5 25.49 -9.33 -6.73
CA PRO A 5 26.88 -8.93 -6.85
C PRO A 5 27.22 -7.90 -5.77
N ALA A 6 28.23 -8.24 -4.97
CA ALA A 6 28.85 -7.35 -4.01
C ALA A 6 29.73 -6.34 -4.76
N ASP A 7 29.11 -5.37 -5.43
CA ASP A 7 29.85 -4.23 -5.99
C ASP A 7 29.06 -2.94 -5.80
N VAL A 8 29.61 -2.10 -4.92
CA VAL A 8 29.15 -0.77 -4.49
C VAL A 8 27.69 -0.73 -4.04
N ALA A 9 27.43 -1.24 -2.83
CA ALA A 9 26.26 -0.85 -2.05
C ALA A 9 26.32 0.67 -1.77
N ILE A 10 25.89 1.49 -2.72
CA ILE A 10 25.21 2.73 -2.37
C ILE A 10 23.87 2.27 -1.79
N GLY A 11 23.88 1.79 -0.54
CA GLY A 11 22.64 1.54 0.18
C GLY A 11 21.80 2.82 0.18
N ASP A 12 20.48 2.66 0.20
CA ASP A 12 19.58 3.79 0.45
C ASP A 12 20.09 4.57 1.67
N GLU A 13 20.11 5.89 1.56
CA GLU A 13 20.68 6.79 2.55
C GLU A 13 19.60 7.74 3.06
N CYS A 14 19.54 7.90 4.38
CA CYS A 14 18.77 8.97 4.98
C CYS A 14 19.63 10.24 5.08
N VAL A 15 19.11 11.35 4.54
CA VAL A 15 19.76 12.67 4.58
C VAL A 15 18.92 13.60 5.45
N GLY A 16 19.54 14.25 6.44
CA GLY A 16 18.89 15.14 7.40
C GLY A 16 19.39 14.94 8.84
N PRO A 17 18.78 15.63 9.83
CA PRO A 17 17.72 16.61 9.66
C PRO A 17 18.22 17.91 9.03
N PHE A 18 17.34 18.63 8.35
CA PHE A 18 17.63 19.96 7.81
C PHE A 18 17.02 21.04 8.73
N PRO A 19 17.65 22.21 8.89
CA PRO A 19 17.07 23.32 9.68
C PRO A 19 15.72 23.82 9.16
N SER A 20 15.39 23.51 7.90
CA SER A 20 14.09 23.82 7.28
C SER A 20 12.97 22.84 7.68
N TRP A 21 13.28 21.78 8.44
CA TRP A 21 12.30 20.84 8.96
C TRP A 21 11.69 21.34 10.27
N ALA A 22 10.46 20.93 10.54
CA ALA A 22 9.87 21.07 11.86
C ALA A 22 10.44 19.97 12.76
N ASP A 23 10.78 20.27 14.01
CA ASP A 23 11.36 19.34 14.98
C ASP A 23 10.47 19.26 16.22
N VAL A 24 9.99 18.05 16.56
CA VAL A 24 9.06 17.87 17.70
C VAL A 24 9.62 18.35 19.03
N LYS A 25 10.94 18.28 19.25
CA LYS A 25 11.57 18.74 20.49
C LYS A 25 11.85 20.23 20.43
N ALA A 26 12.60 20.67 19.42
CA ALA A 26 13.09 22.03 19.35
C ALA A 26 11.98 23.08 19.14
N ASP A 27 10.96 22.74 18.35
CA ASP A 27 9.89 23.67 18.01
C ASP A 27 8.62 23.49 18.85
N PHE A 28 8.36 22.28 19.38
CA PHE A 28 7.07 21.94 20.04
C PHE A 28 7.20 21.44 21.48
N GLY A 29 8.42 21.29 22.01
CA GLY A 29 8.65 20.95 23.41
C GLY A 29 8.38 19.49 23.79
N ALA A 30 8.34 18.56 22.82
CA ALA A 30 8.31 17.14 23.13
C ALA A 30 9.60 16.72 23.86
N VAL A 31 9.48 15.87 24.88
CA VAL A 31 10.58 15.47 25.75
C VAL A 31 11.24 14.19 25.23
N GLY A 32 10.44 13.16 24.94
CA GLY A 32 10.95 11.88 24.42
C GLY A 32 11.76 11.05 25.45
N ASP A 33 11.43 11.14 26.74
CA ASP A 33 12.09 10.43 27.84
C ASP A 33 11.39 9.11 28.27
N GLY A 34 10.27 8.79 27.63
CA GLY A 34 9.42 7.63 27.92
C GLY A 34 8.48 7.80 29.11
N LYS A 35 8.46 8.97 29.75
CA LYS A 35 7.66 9.26 30.95
C LYS A 35 6.71 10.44 30.73
N ALA A 36 7.22 11.56 30.23
CA ALA A 36 6.42 12.74 29.93
C ALA A 36 5.34 12.40 28.89
N ASP A 37 4.17 13.01 29.02
CA ASP A 37 3.11 12.86 28.01
C ASP A 37 3.38 13.82 26.84
N ASP A 38 3.91 13.27 25.74
CA ASP A 38 4.28 14.02 24.54
C ASP A 38 3.11 14.22 23.57
N THR A 39 1.90 13.76 23.91
CA THR A 39 0.75 13.74 23.00
C THR A 39 0.44 15.12 22.43
N GLN A 40 0.37 16.15 23.28
CA GLN A 40 -0.01 17.50 22.84
C GLN A 40 1.08 18.14 21.98
N ALA A 41 2.35 17.99 22.36
CA ALA A 41 3.48 18.52 21.60
C ALA A 41 3.55 17.90 20.19
N ILE A 42 3.44 16.58 20.10
CA ILE A 42 3.47 15.88 18.81
C ILE A 42 2.22 16.19 17.99
N GLN A 43 1.05 16.29 18.62
CA GLN A 43 -0.17 16.70 17.93
C GLN A 43 -0.03 18.11 17.33
N ALA A 44 0.54 19.07 18.07
CA ALA A 44 0.82 20.41 17.55
C ALA A 44 1.81 20.37 16.38
N ALA A 45 2.84 19.54 16.48
CA ALA A 45 3.84 19.35 15.43
C ALA A 45 3.23 18.81 14.13
N LEU A 46 2.37 17.80 14.20
CA LEU A 46 1.63 17.26 13.05
C LEU A 46 0.75 18.33 12.39
N LEU A 47 0.06 19.14 13.20
CA LEU A 47 -0.80 20.21 12.69
C LEU A 47 -0.01 21.35 12.02
N SER A 48 1.26 21.56 12.40
CA SER A 48 2.12 22.59 11.80
C SER A 48 2.53 22.29 10.35
N ILE A 49 2.66 20.99 10.01
CA ILE A 49 3.04 20.55 8.67
C ILE A 49 1.83 20.25 7.77
N ARG A 50 0.62 20.28 8.33
CA ARG A 50 -0.61 19.94 7.61
C ARG A 50 -0.97 20.93 6.47
N PRO A 51 -0.95 22.25 6.66
CA PRO A 51 -1.43 23.19 5.65
C PRO A 51 -0.52 23.20 4.43
N GLN A 52 -1.10 23.19 3.22
CA GLN A 52 -0.32 23.26 1.98
C GLN A 52 0.51 24.55 1.85
N SER A 53 0.20 25.60 2.60
CA SER A 53 0.94 26.86 2.62
C SER A 53 2.22 26.80 3.49
N THR A 54 2.40 25.78 4.33
CA THR A 54 3.53 25.73 5.26
C THR A 54 4.87 25.58 4.51
N PRO A 55 5.91 26.36 4.87
CA PRO A 55 7.24 26.18 4.30
C PRO A 55 7.93 24.91 4.84
N ARG A 56 7.55 24.42 6.03
CA ARG A 56 8.13 23.23 6.66
C ARG A 56 7.28 22.00 6.34
N ARG A 57 7.69 21.25 5.30
CA ARG A 57 6.95 20.06 4.81
C ARG A 57 7.35 18.74 5.45
N VAL A 58 8.41 18.75 6.25
CA VAL A 58 8.93 17.56 6.91
C VAL A 58 8.87 17.78 8.41
N LEU A 59 8.28 16.81 9.13
CA LEU A 59 8.33 16.72 10.57
C LEU A 59 9.39 15.69 10.98
N TYR A 60 10.38 16.15 11.73
CA TYR A 60 11.46 15.36 12.27
C TYR A 60 11.18 14.96 13.72
N ILE A 61 11.45 13.70 14.03
CA ILE A 61 11.32 13.12 15.37
C ILE A 61 12.71 12.61 15.79
N PRO A 62 13.47 13.37 16.61
CA PRO A 62 14.78 12.94 17.11
C PRO A 62 14.71 11.64 17.90
N ALA A 63 15.86 11.02 18.17
CA ALA A 63 15.96 9.87 19.07
C ALA A 63 15.29 10.16 20.44
N GLY A 64 14.57 9.16 20.94
CA GLY A 64 13.75 9.28 22.14
C GLY A 64 12.57 8.30 22.15
N THR A 65 12.03 8.08 23.34
CA THR A 65 10.77 7.36 23.52
C THR A 65 9.69 8.38 23.88
N TYR A 66 8.76 8.61 22.98
CA TYR A 66 7.70 9.59 23.17
C TYR A 66 6.44 8.88 23.62
N ARG A 67 6.07 9.05 24.88
CA ARG A 67 4.86 8.44 25.43
C ARG A 67 3.65 9.23 24.97
N ILE A 68 2.68 8.54 24.36
CA ILE A 68 1.42 9.15 23.90
C ILE A 68 0.22 8.49 24.61
N THR A 69 -0.66 9.31 25.19
CA THR A 69 -1.85 8.89 25.94
C THR A 69 -3.15 9.06 25.14
N GLY A 70 -3.06 9.69 23.96
CA GLY A 70 -4.18 9.91 23.06
C GLY A 70 -3.81 9.66 21.60
N THR A 71 -4.83 9.41 20.77
CA THR A 71 -4.67 9.24 19.33
C THR A 71 -4.16 10.54 18.71
N LEU A 72 -3.02 10.46 18.01
CA LEU A 72 -2.52 11.53 17.16
C LEU A 72 -3.34 11.58 15.88
N ARG A 73 -3.71 12.79 15.44
CA ARG A 73 -4.61 12.99 14.30
C ARG A 73 -3.97 13.91 13.27
N LEU A 74 -3.85 13.40 12.05
CA LEU A 74 -3.48 14.16 10.86
C LEU A 74 -4.61 14.03 9.84
N GLU A 75 -5.64 14.84 10.02
CA GLU A 75 -6.91 14.77 9.27
C GLU A 75 -6.89 15.64 8.02
N ARG A 76 -7.66 15.22 7.01
CA ARG A 76 -7.91 16.03 5.83
C ARG A 76 -8.99 17.06 6.11
N VAL A 77 -8.59 18.33 6.13
CA VAL A 77 -9.51 19.47 6.34
C VAL A 77 -9.81 20.24 5.06
N ALA A 78 -8.93 20.12 4.06
CA ALA A 78 -9.09 20.66 2.73
C ALA A 78 -8.46 19.70 1.73
N HIS A 79 -8.85 19.78 0.45
CA HIS A 79 -8.36 18.87 -0.59
C HIS A 79 -6.83 18.72 -0.57
N HIS A 80 -6.09 19.83 -0.42
CA HIS A 80 -4.63 19.84 -0.43
C HIS A 80 -3.95 19.73 0.95
N ASP A 81 -4.70 19.43 2.01
CA ASP A 81 -4.18 19.36 3.38
C ASP A 81 -4.48 17.97 3.97
N PRO A 82 -3.49 17.11 4.30
CA PRO A 82 -2.04 17.24 4.17
C PRO A 82 -1.51 16.60 2.88
N LEU A 83 -1.08 17.42 1.91
CA LEU A 83 -0.46 16.98 0.65
C LEU A 83 1.06 17.17 0.64
N GLY A 84 1.82 16.14 0.27
CA GLY A 84 3.24 16.29 -0.04
C GLY A 84 4.11 16.52 1.19
N ILE A 85 3.84 15.79 2.27
CA ILE A 85 4.54 15.91 3.56
C ILE A 85 5.36 14.66 3.88
N ALA A 86 6.30 14.77 4.81
CA ALA A 86 7.02 13.62 5.35
C ALA A 86 7.09 13.67 6.88
N ILE A 87 6.91 12.53 7.54
CA ILE A 87 7.23 12.32 8.96
C ILE A 87 8.45 11.40 9.02
N VAL A 88 9.53 11.86 9.65
CA VAL A 88 10.82 11.16 9.62
C VAL A 88 11.38 11.07 11.03
N GLY A 89 11.52 9.84 11.54
CA GLY A 89 12.30 9.59 12.75
C GLY A 89 13.80 9.59 12.48
N GLU A 90 14.60 9.77 13.53
CA GLU A 90 16.05 9.71 13.42
C GLU A 90 16.53 8.31 13.04
N ASP A 91 16.09 7.32 13.82
CA ASP A 91 16.37 5.92 13.60
C ASP A 91 15.24 5.07 14.17
N PRO A 92 14.71 4.08 13.42
CA PRO A 92 13.62 3.25 13.93
C PRO A 92 13.99 2.50 15.21
N GLN A 93 15.26 2.24 15.50
CA GLN A 93 15.69 1.53 16.72
C GLN A 93 15.74 2.43 17.96
N THR A 94 15.82 3.76 17.79
CA THR A 94 15.99 4.71 18.91
C THR A 94 14.92 5.79 18.99
N THR A 95 14.11 5.97 17.94
CA THR A 95 12.97 6.87 17.89
C THR A 95 11.68 6.05 17.98
N SER A 96 10.91 6.19 19.06
CA SER A 96 9.66 5.44 19.24
C SER A 96 8.51 6.31 19.73
N LEU A 97 7.33 6.16 19.12
CA LEU A 97 6.07 6.58 19.73
C LEU A 97 5.51 5.37 20.49
N LYS A 98 5.36 5.50 21.81
CA LYS A 98 4.91 4.43 22.69
C LYS A 98 3.52 4.74 23.23
N TRP A 99 2.58 3.83 22.97
CA TRP A 99 1.21 3.96 23.41
C TRP A 99 1.07 3.74 24.92
N ASP A 100 0.42 4.69 25.59
CA ASP A 100 -0.08 4.57 26.95
C ASP A 100 -1.50 5.12 27.10
N GLY A 101 -2.23 5.21 26.00
CA GLY A 101 -3.64 5.58 26.00
C GLY A 101 -4.57 4.40 26.27
N PRO A 102 -5.89 4.62 26.19
CA PRO A 102 -6.89 3.56 26.36
C PRO A 102 -6.70 2.41 25.37
N ALA A 103 -7.07 1.20 25.78
CA ALA A 103 -7.05 0.03 24.92
C ALA A 103 -8.03 0.17 23.73
N GLY A 104 -7.73 -0.51 22.62
CA GLY A 104 -8.64 -0.57 21.47
C GLY A 104 -8.68 0.71 20.61
N ARG A 105 -7.77 1.68 20.86
CA ARG A 105 -7.66 2.92 20.07
C ARG A 105 -6.49 2.86 19.11
N SER A 106 -6.55 3.69 18.07
CA SER A 106 -5.47 3.85 17.10
C SER A 106 -4.42 4.84 17.63
N MET A 107 -3.14 4.59 17.35
CA MET A 107 -2.05 5.48 17.73
C MET A 107 -2.04 6.72 16.83
N LEU A 108 -2.07 6.52 15.51
CA LEU A 108 -2.08 7.58 14.51
C LEU A 108 -3.26 7.41 13.55
N PHE A 109 -4.08 8.45 13.45
CA PHE A 109 -5.01 8.64 12.35
C PHE A 109 -4.35 9.46 11.25
N TYR A 110 -4.20 8.86 10.07
CA TYR A 110 -3.36 9.35 8.98
C TYR A 110 -4.16 9.51 7.68
N ASP A 111 -4.53 10.74 7.35
CA ASP A 111 -5.31 11.11 6.16
C ASP A 111 -4.48 11.93 5.15
N ALA A 112 -3.16 11.77 5.20
CA ALA A 112 -2.22 12.42 4.29
C ALA A 112 -2.14 11.70 2.94
N TRP A 113 -1.78 12.43 1.89
CA TRP A 113 -1.60 11.90 0.53
C TRP A 113 -0.37 12.50 -0.14
N TYR A 114 0.23 11.78 -1.08
CA TYR A 114 1.57 12.05 -1.60
C TYR A 114 2.58 12.21 -0.46
N ALA A 115 2.49 11.33 0.54
CA ALA A 115 3.11 11.54 1.83
C ALA A 115 3.92 10.32 2.27
N SER A 116 4.93 10.56 3.11
CA SER A 116 5.71 9.48 3.69
C SER A 116 5.75 9.52 5.22
N ILE A 117 5.85 8.34 5.82
CA ILE A 117 6.20 8.15 7.22
C ILE A 117 7.34 7.14 7.28
N SER A 118 8.41 7.48 8.00
CA SER A 118 9.62 6.68 7.94
C SER A 118 10.49 6.75 9.18
N ARG A 119 11.31 5.72 9.37
CA ARG A 119 12.41 5.70 10.35
C ARG A 119 12.02 5.89 11.82
N LEU A 120 10.82 5.44 12.21
CA LEU A 120 10.42 5.40 13.61
C LEU A 120 9.79 4.06 13.99
N THR A 121 9.77 3.80 15.29
CA THR A 121 8.97 2.73 15.91
C THR A 121 7.58 3.26 16.31
N LEU A 122 6.53 2.49 16.01
CA LEU A 122 5.22 2.58 16.64
C LEU A 122 5.03 1.37 17.56
N ASP A 123 5.04 1.61 18.87
CA ASP A 123 4.88 0.60 19.91
C ASP A 123 3.49 0.71 20.54
N GLY A 124 2.61 -0.25 20.25
CA GLY A 124 1.25 -0.28 20.78
C GLY A 124 1.12 -0.75 22.23
N ALA A 125 2.22 -1.20 22.84
CA ALA A 125 2.30 -1.71 24.21
C ALA A 125 1.27 -2.82 24.54
N GLY A 126 0.79 -3.56 23.53
CA GLY A 126 -0.24 -4.59 23.67
C GLY A 126 -1.63 -4.03 23.98
N LYS A 127 -1.82 -2.70 23.92
CA LYS A 127 -3.07 -2.01 24.24
C LYS A 127 -3.70 -1.38 23.00
N ALA A 128 -2.90 -0.79 22.12
CA ALA A 128 -3.41 -0.10 20.94
C ALA A 128 -4.03 -1.09 19.95
N LYS A 129 -5.16 -0.70 19.37
CA LYS A 129 -5.75 -1.44 18.25
C LYS A 129 -4.86 -1.32 17.03
N THR A 130 -4.56 -0.10 16.60
CA THR A 130 -3.97 0.14 15.28
C THR A 130 -2.81 1.11 15.37
N ALA A 131 -1.67 0.80 14.76
CA ALA A 131 -0.56 1.75 14.73
C ALA A 131 -0.85 2.91 13.77
N ILE A 132 -1.16 2.60 12.51
CA ILE A 132 -1.56 3.58 11.49
C ILE A 132 -2.94 3.23 10.97
N GLN A 133 -3.92 4.08 11.25
CA GLN A 133 -5.26 4.00 10.67
C GLN A 133 -5.39 5.06 9.59
N HIS A 134 -5.62 4.62 8.35
CA HIS A 134 -5.89 5.53 7.25
C HIS A 134 -7.20 6.30 7.42
N GLY A 135 -7.21 7.56 7.00
CA GLY A 135 -8.38 8.43 7.03
C GLY A 135 -9.48 8.06 6.03
N PRO A 136 -10.63 8.75 6.09
CA PRO A 136 -11.78 8.49 5.23
C PRO A 136 -11.62 8.99 3.80
N SER A 137 -10.80 10.02 3.55
CA SER A 137 -10.64 10.59 2.22
C SER A 137 -9.71 9.75 1.37
N PHE A 138 -9.91 9.79 0.05
CA PHE A 138 -9.04 9.07 -0.85
C PHE A 138 -7.59 9.60 -0.76
N ALA A 139 -6.64 8.70 -0.54
CA ALA A 139 -5.21 9.01 -0.58
C ALA A 139 -4.49 8.17 -1.63
N THR A 140 -3.36 8.68 -2.08
CA THR A 140 -2.53 8.00 -3.08
C THR A 140 -1.08 8.40 -2.93
N ALA A 141 -0.17 7.64 -3.54
CA ALA A 141 1.27 7.91 -3.58
C ALA A 141 1.88 8.03 -2.17
N ASN A 142 1.51 7.12 -1.28
CA ASN A 142 2.01 7.10 0.09
C ASN A 142 3.14 6.08 0.29
N GLU A 143 4.03 6.37 1.24
CA GLU A 143 5.15 5.48 1.55
C GLU A 143 5.30 5.29 3.07
N CYS A 144 5.40 4.02 3.50
CA CYS A 144 5.85 3.64 4.84
C CYS A 144 7.21 2.97 4.71
N VAL A 145 8.28 3.58 5.24
CA VAL A 145 9.66 3.16 4.92
C VAL A 145 10.53 3.02 6.16
N ASP A 146 11.27 1.92 6.27
CA ASP A 146 12.25 1.71 7.35
C ASP A 146 11.63 1.91 8.75
N MET A 147 10.42 1.41 8.97
CA MET A 147 9.70 1.53 10.23
C MET A 147 9.72 0.23 11.03
N ILE A 148 9.49 0.34 12.34
CA ILE A 148 9.11 -0.79 13.19
C ILE A 148 7.70 -0.56 13.70
N VAL A 149 6.84 -1.57 13.61
CA VAL A 149 5.50 -1.56 14.21
C VAL A 149 5.36 -2.80 15.08
N LYS A 150 4.94 -2.64 16.34
CA LYS A 150 4.85 -3.76 17.25
C LYS A 150 3.75 -3.64 18.29
N ASP A 151 3.32 -4.79 18.78
CA ASP A 151 2.44 -4.91 19.96
C ASP A 151 1.09 -4.17 19.79
N VAL A 152 0.48 -4.34 18.62
CA VAL A 152 -0.82 -3.78 18.21
C VAL A 152 -1.75 -4.90 17.72
N GLU A 153 -3.07 -4.67 17.61
CA GLU A 153 -3.92 -5.60 16.85
C GLU A 153 -3.62 -5.53 15.35
N PHE A 154 -3.57 -4.32 14.80
CA PHE A 154 -3.28 -4.05 13.40
C PHE A 154 -2.08 -3.12 13.25
N GLY A 155 -1.12 -3.47 12.42
CA GLY A 155 -0.02 -2.56 12.11
C GLY A 155 -0.52 -1.37 11.27
N ILE A 156 -1.05 -1.67 10.08
CA ILE A 156 -1.66 -0.69 9.19
C ILE A 156 -3.07 -1.15 8.84
N GLU A 157 -4.08 -0.32 9.11
CA GLU A 157 -5.42 -0.46 8.55
C GLU A 157 -5.64 0.60 7.47
N ALA A 158 -5.80 0.17 6.23
CA ALA A 158 -5.88 1.05 5.06
C ALA A 158 -7.21 0.90 4.32
N GLY A 159 -7.68 1.93 3.61
CA GLY A 159 -8.86 1.82 2.74
C GLY A 159 -10.21 2.13 3.38
N PHE A 160 -10.19 2.84 4.51
CA PHE A 160 -11.40 3.35 5.12
C PHE A 160 -12.16 4.29 4.17
N ARG A 161 -13.49 4.11 4.11
CA ARG A 161 -14.45 4.89 3.30
C ARG A 161 -14.07 5.01 1.81
N ASP A 162 -13.38 6.07 1.39
CA ASP A 162 -13.17 6.41 -0.02
C ASP A 162 -12.05 5.58 -0.66
N GLY A 163 -11.11 5.06 0.13
CA GLY A 163 -10.04 4.16 -0.33
C GLY A 163 -8.64 4.77 -0.29
N ILE A 164 -7.64 3.99 -0.70
CA ILE A 164 -6.23 4.40 -0.78
C ILE A 164 -5.51 3.56 -1.83
N ALA A 165 -4.80 4.22 -2.75
CA ALA A 165 -4.07 3.54 -3.81
C ALA A 165 -2.57 3.89 -3.83
N GLU A 166 -1.83 3.24 -4.72
CA GLU A 166 -0.44 3.58 -5.07
C GLU A 166 0.45 3.74 -3.82
N THR A 167 0.43 2.74 -2.94
CA THR A 167 1.12 2.83 -1.63
C THR A 167 2.22 1.79 -1.50
N ALA A 168 3.40 2.22 -1.08
CA ALA A 168 4.55 1.36 -0.86
C ALA A 168 4.84 1.17 0.64
N VAL A 169 5.11 -0.06 1.05
CA VAL A 169 5.61 -0.42 2.38
C VAL A 169 6.95 -1.10 2.21
N LEU A 170 8.04 -0.41 2.58
CA LEU A 170 9.39 -0.77 2.19
C LEU A 170 10.27 -1.00 3.44
N ARG A 171 10.85 -2.19 3.56
CA ARG A 171 11.81 -2.55 4.62
C ARG A 171 11.28 -2.30 6.04
N CYS A 172 9.97 -2.36 6.22
CA CYS A 172 9.32 -2.23 7.51
C CYS A 172 9.36 -3.56 8.27
N ARG A 173 9.35 -3.49 9.59
CA ARG A 173 9.36 -4.66 10.48
C ARG A 173 8.12 -4.65 11.36
N PHE A 174 7.39 -5.74 11.36
CA PHE A 174 6.15 -5.94 12.10
C PHE A 174 6.33 -7.08 13.10
N TYR A 175 6.13 -6.79 14.38
CA TYR A 175 6.28 -7.77 15.46
C TYR A 175 5.00 -7.90 16.26
N ARG A 176 4.52 -9.13 16.46
CA ARG A 176 3.39 -9.42 17.37
C ARG A 176 2.15 -8.57 17.07
N CYS A 177 1.84 -8.36 15.79
CA CYS A 177 0.57 -7.76 15.38
C CYS A 177 -0.54 -8.81 15.53
N ALA A 178 -1.45 -8.65 16.50
CA ALA A 178 -2.32 -9.74 16.95
C ALA A 178 -3.34 -10.21 15.90
N LYS A 179 -3.83 -9.30 15.04
CA LYS A 179 -4.76 -9.62 13.93
C LYS A 179 -4.03 -9.64 12.60
N ALA A 180 -3.54 -8.50 12.13
CA ALA A 180 -2.79 -8.41 10.88
C ALA A 180 -1.74 -7.29 10.92
N ALA A 181 -0.53 -7.56 10.45
CA ALA A 181 0.48 -6.51 10.34
C ALA A 181 0.08 -5.46 9.30
N ILE A 182 -0.41 -5.86 8.12
CA ILE A 182 -0.96 -4.97 7.11
C ILE A 182 -2.33 -5.48 6.68
N SER A 183 -3.35 -4.63 6.79
CA SER A 183 -4.72 -4.94 6.40
C SER A 183 -5.26 -3.87 5.44
N ILE A 184 -5.50 -4.27 4.20
CA ILE A 184 -6.22 -3.45 3.22
C ILE A 184 -7.71 -3.73 3.38
N GLN A 185 -8.49 -2.67 3.53
CA GLN A 185 -9.88 -2.73 3.96
C GLN A 185 -10.79 -1.84 3.09
N GLY A 186 -10.54 -1.77 1.78
CA GLY A 186 -11.38 -1.00 0.86
C GLY A 186 -11.41 -1.57 -0.56
N PHE A 187 -12.61 -1.62 -1.16
CA PHE A 187 -12.79 -2.04 -2.56
C PHE A 187 -12.10 -1.09 -3.55
N ASN A 188 -12.03 0.19 -3.18
CA ASN A 188 -11.30 1.22 -3.92
C ASN A 188 -9.88 1.41 -3.35
N SER A 189 -9.26 0.34 -2.84
CA SER A 189 -7.90 0.39 -2.30
C SER A 189 -7.02 -0.62 -3.01
N LEU A 190 -6.15 -0.12 -3.88
CA LEU A 190 -5.47 -0.90 -4.90
C LEU A 190 -3.99 -0.52 -4.99
N ASP A 191 -3.19 -1.29 -5.73
CA ASP A 191 -1.78 -0.96 -6.03
C ASP A 191 -0.91 -0.77 -4.78
N TRP A 192 -1.04 -1.71 -3.82
CA TRP A 192 -0.17 -1.77 -2.64
C TRP A 192 1.04 -2.67 -2.90
N TYR A 193 2.23 -2.13 -2.65
CA TYR A 193 3.50 -2.84 -2.84
C TYR A 193 4.23 -3.01 -1.52
N ILE A 194 4.29 -4.24 -1.02
CA ILE A 194 4.96 -4.58 0.24
C ILE A 194 6.29 -5.26 -0.12
N TRP A 195 7.41 -4.60 0.16
CA TRP A 195 8.72 -5.02 -0.33
C TRP A 195 9.74 -5.13 0.80
N GLY A 196 10.43 -6.27 0.88
CA GLY A 196 11.57 -6.45 1.79
C GLY A 196 11.19 -6.33 3.26
N CYS A 197 9.93 -6.59 3.59
CA CYS A 197 9.41 -6.44 4.94
C CYS A 197 9.69 -7.67 5.79
N TRP A 198 9.73 -7.47 7.10
CA TRP A 198 9.91 -8.52 8.11
C TRP A 198 8.65 -8.65 8.95
N PHE A 199 8.08 -9.83 9.02
CA PHE A 199 6.89 -10.14 9.82
C PHE A 199 7.24 -11.24 10.80
N GLU A 200 7.05 -11.01 12.09
CA GLU A 200 7.42 -11.98 13.11
C GLU A 200 6.36 -12.08 14.20
N ASP A 201 5.92 -13.32 14.46
CA ASP A 201 4.90 -13.66 15.45
C ASP A 201 3.58 -12.86 15.29
N CYS A 202 3.25 -12.46 14.06
CA CYS A 202 1.99 -11.80 13.74
C CYS A 202 0.85 -12.82 13.61
N GLY A 203 -0.40 -12.40 13.82
CA GLY A 203 -1.58 -13.20 13.47
C GLY A 203 -1.57 -13.50 11.97
N ILE A 204 -1.70 -12.44 11.18
CA ILE A 204 -1.52 -12.44 9.73
C ILE A 204 -0.43 -11.43 9.35
N GLY A 205 0.38 -11.74 8.34
CA GLY A 205 1.35 -10.79 7.79
C GLY A 205 0.69 -9.71 6.93
N ALA A 206 0.15 -10.08 5.77
CA ALA A 206 -0.57 -9.16 4.88
C ALA A 206 -1.94 -9.71 4.48
N SER A 207 -2.97 -8.85 4.45
CA SER A 207 -4.34 -9.31 4.24
C SER A 207 -5.26 -8.28 3.58
N ASN A 208 -6.27 -8.76 2.85
CA ASN A 208 -7.46 -8.00 2.50
C ASN A 208 -8.76 -8.55 3.13
N GLU A 209 -8.65 -9.46 4.10
CA GLU A 209 -9.79 -10.24 4.57
C GLU A 209 -10.79 -9.46 5.44
N PHE A 210 -10.34 -8.34 6.01
CA PHE A 210 -11.15 -7.53 6.92
C PHE A 210 -12.09 -6.57 6.18
N ARG A 211 -11.92 -6.39 4.87
CA ARG A 211 -12.96 -5.79 4.00
C ARG A 211 -12.72 -6.04 2.52
N ALA A 212 -11.66 -5.54 1.92
CA ALA A 212 -11.33 -5.74 0.49
C ALA A 212 -10.02 -5.01 0.14
N GLY A 213 -9.55 -5.21 -1.08
CA GLY A 213 -8.48 -4.41 -1.68
C GLY A 213 -7.39 -5.27 -2.31
N ASN A 214 -6.49 -4.60 -3.01
CA ASN A 214 -5.41 -5.25 -3.75
C ASN A 214 -4.05 -4.93 -3.15
N PHE A 215 -3.16 -5.92 -3.15
CA PHE A 215 -1.79 -5.79 -2.67
C PHE A 215 -0.88 -6.87 -3.27
N HIS A 216 0.42 -6.61 -3.18
CA HIS A 216 1.49 -7.49 -3.58
C HIS A 216 2.53 -7.60 -2.47
N VAL A 217 3.18 -8.76 -2.37
CA VAL A 217 4.25 -8.99 -1.37
C VAL A 217 5.49 -9.56 -2.06
N TYR A 218 6.58 -8.84 -1.97
CA TYR A 218 7.84 -9.17 -2.64
C TYR A 218 9.00 -9.24 -1.67
N TYR A 219 9.82 -10.29 -1.82
CA TYR A 219 11.08 -10.48 -1.11
C TYR A 219 10.99 -10.25 0.40
N SER A 220 9.83 -10.58 0.99
CA SER A 220 9.55 -10.37 2.40
C SER A 220 9.72 -11.66 3.18
N THR A 221 10.03 -11.54 4.47
CA THR A 221 10.24 -12.67 5.38
C THR A 221 9.11 -12.72 6.40
N PHE A 222 8.53 -13.90 6.56
CA PHE A 222 7.52 -14.21 7.56
C PHE A 222 8.02 -15.31 8.48
N LEU A 223 8.02 -15.03 9.78
CA LEU A 223 8.43 -15.95 10.82
C LEU A 223 7.25 -16.21 11.76
N ARG A 224 6.80 -17.47 11.81
CA ARG A 224 5.86 -17.97 12.81
C ARG A 224 4.53 -17.21 12.87
N SER A 225 3.98 -16.84 11.71
CA SER A 225 2.63 -16.29 11.61
C SER A 225 1.62 -17.29 12.20
N LYS A 226 0.72 -16.79 13.07
CA LYS A 226 -0.18 -17.66 13.85
C LYS A 226 -1.34 -18.21 13.03
N ASP A 227 -1.85 -17.44 12.07
CA ASP A 227 -2.88 -17.89 11.11
C ASP A 227 -2.26 -18.19 9.74
N ALA A 228 -1.78 -17.16 9.04
CA ALA A 228 -1.09 -17.28 7.76
C ALA A 228 -0.19 -16.08 7.49
N ASP A 229 0.80 -16.24 6.63
CA ASP A 229 1.62 -15.10 6.19
C ASP A 229 0.79 -14.13 5.35
N ILE A 230 0.01 -14.68 4.43
CA ILE A 230 -0.82 -13.91 3.50
C ILE A 230 -2.23 -14.52 3.49
N THR A 231 -3.24 -13.66 3.68
CA THR A 231 -4.63 -14.06 3.47
C THR A 231 -5.33 -13.19 2.43
N LEU A 232 -6.20 -13.83 1.67
CA LEU A 232 -7.10 -13.17 0.73
C LEU A 232 -8.54 -13.56 1.05
N ARG A 233 -9.48 -12.64 0.91
CA ARG A 233 -10.92 -12.92 0.91
C ARG A 233 -11.62 -12.32 -0.31
N HIS A 234 -11.14 -11.16 -0.76
CA HIS A 234 -11.71 -10.47 -1.91
C HIS A 234 -10.86 -10.61 -3.16
N THR A 235 -11.53 -10.49 -4.31
CA THR A 235 -10.96 -10.73 -5.63
C THR A 235 -10.14 -9.56 -6.14
N GLY A 236 -9.22 -9.88 -7.05
CA GLY A 236 -8.24 -8.96 -7.61
C GLY A 236 -7.11 -9.76 -8.27
N TYR A 237 -6.06 -9.05 -8.69
CA TYR A 237 -4.83 -9.65 -9.19
C TYR A 237 -3.74 -9.57 -8.12
N PHE A 238 -3.27 -10.71 -7.62
CA PHE A 238 -2.28 -10.76 -6.56
C PHE A 238 -0.98 -11.39 -7.04
N SER A 239 0.14 -10.93 -6.48
CA SER A 239 1.46 -11.44 -6.82
C SER A 239 2.31 -11.50 -5.57
N PHE A 240 2.88 -12.68 -5.33
CA PHE A 240 3.71 -12.99 -4.17
C PHE A 240 5.00 -13.64 -4.65
N LEU A 241 6.07 -12.84 -4.69
CA LEU A 241 7.33 -13.20 -5.33
C LEU A 241 8.49 -13.24 -4.33
N GLY A 242 9.25 -14.34 -4.31
CA GLY A 242 10.52 -14.41 -3.62
C GLY A 242 10.44 -14.30 -2.10
N ASN A 243 9.28 -14.60 -1.50
CA ASN A 243 9.08 -14.50 -0.06
C ASN A 243 9.64 -15.73 0.65
N THR A 244 10.04 -15.55 1.91
CA THR A 244 10.48 -16.63 2.80
C THR A 244 9.51 -16.78 3.96
N SER A 245 8.98 -17.98 4.15
CA SER A 245 8.08 -18.36 5.25
C SER A 245 8.74 -19.44 6.10
N ILE A 246 8.87 -19.22 7.41
CA ILE A 246 9.50 -20.19 8.31
C ILE A 246 8.64 -20.36 9.56
N GLY A 247 8.19 -21.59 9.81
CA GLY A 247 7.43 -21.94 11.01
C GLY A 247 6.04 -21.31 11.12
N SER A 248 5.57 -20.64 10.07
CA SER A 248 4.20 -20.11 10.00
C SER A 248 3.19 -21.25 9.91
N ARG A 249 1.97 -21.05 10.41
CA ARG A 249 0.91 -22.05 10.27
C ARG A 249 0.60 -22.35 8.80
N ARG A 250 0.52 -21.30 7.99
CA ARG A 250 0.32 -21.36 6.54
C ARG A 250 1.11 -20.23 5.89
N PHE A 251 1.57 -20.45 4.66
CA PHE A 251 2.07 -19.36 3.84
C PHE A 251 0.91 -18.58 3.24
N PHE A 252 -0.05 -19.26 2.63
CA PHE A 252 -1.11 -18.62 1.87
C PHE A 252 -2.48 -19.22 2.17
N HIS A 253 -3.45 -18.35 2.48
CA HIS A 253 -4.84 -18.74 2.66
C HIS A 253 -5.78 -17.79 1.91
N ALA A 254 -6.21 -18.22 0.73
CA ALA A 254 -7.28 -17.57 0.00
C ALA A 254 -8.63 -18.08 0.52
N LYS A 255 -9.17 -17.38 1.53
CA LYS A 255 -10.41 -17.66 2.23
C LYS A 255 -11.62 -17.33 1.35
N ARG A 256 -12.69 -18.09 1.55
CA ARG A 256 -14.03 -17.70 1.10
C ARG A 256 -14.59 -16.60 2.01
N ALA A 257 -15.39 -15.69 1.46
CA ALA A 257 -16.10 -14.72 2.30
C ALA A 257 -17.33 -15.36 2.96
N ASP A 258 -17.53 -15.09 4.24
CA ASP A 258 -18.62 -15.68 5.04
C ASP A 258 -20.03 -15.36 4.50
N ASN A 259 -20.16 -14.27 3.75
CA ASN A 259 -21.42 -13.84 3.14
C ASN A 259 -21.69 -14.44 1.76
N TRP A 260 -20.78 -15.23 1.20
CA TRP A 260 -21.00 -15.91 -0.08
C TRP A 260 -21.89 -17.14 0.13
N LYS A 261 -22.76 -17.46 -0.82
CA LYS A 261 -23.51 -18.74 -0.85
C LYS A 261 -22.60 -19.91 -1.21
N ASP A 262 -23.02 -21.13 -0.90
CA ASP A 262 -22.26 -22.35 -1.23
C ASP A 262 -22.17 -22.61 -2.75
N THR A 263 -22.89 -21.82 -3.55
CA THR A 263 -22.81 -21.82 -5.01
C THR A 263 -22.05 -20.62 -5.57
N GLU A 264 -21.74 -19.62 -4.74
CA GLU A 264 -21.08 -18.40 -5.18
C GLU A 264 -19.58 -18.59 -5.18
N THR A 265 -18.99 -18.36 -6.35
CA THR A 265 -17.56 -18.50 -6.55
C THR A 265 -17.00 -17.34 -7.33
N TRP A 266 -16.12 -16.59 -6.68
CA TRP A 266 -15.43 -15.47 -7.28
C TRP A 266 -13.95 -15.82 -7.41
N GLY A 267 -13.38 -15.58 -8.58
CA GLY A 267 -11.98 -15.85 -8.85
C GLY A 267 -11.08 -14.74 -8.33
N ALA A 268 -10.02 -15.09 -7.63
CA ALA A 268 -8.92 -14.18 -7.33
C ALA A 268 -7.68 -14.72 -8.05
N GLN A 269 -7.22 -14.01 -9.07
CA GLN A 269 -6.00 -14.40 -9.74
C GLN A 269 -4.83 -14.16 -8.79
N ALA A 270 -4.08 -15.21 -8.46
CA ALA A 270 -2.88 -15.07 -7.64
C ALA A 270 -1.71 -15.85 -8.23
N THR A 271 -0.57 -15.19 -8.33
CA THR A 271 0.70 -15.81 -8.67
C THR A 271 1.56 -15.92 -7.42
N LEU A 272 1.94 -17.14 -7.05
CA LEU A 272 2.94 -17.42 -6.04
C LEU A 272 4.18 -17.89 -6.78
N GLN A 273 5.23 -17.07 -6.77
CA GLN A 273 6.46 -17.34 -7.51
C GLN A 273 7.70 -17.32 -6.60
N ASP A 274 8.61 -18.28 -6.81
CA ASP A 274 9.93 -18.33 -6.16
C ASP A 274 9.89 -18.22 -4.63
N ASN A 275 8.79 -18.63 -3.98
CA ASN A 275 8.66 -18.57 -2.54
C ASN A 275 9.32 -19.78 -1.87
N LEU A 276 10.00 -19.54 -0.75
CA LEU A 276 10.60 -20.55 0.09
C LEU A 276 9.75 -20.74 1.36
N ILE A 277 9.14 -21.90 1.53
CA ILE A 277 8.24 -22.21 2.64
C ILE A 277 8.82 -23.38 3.42
N LEU A 278 9.26 -23.11 4.65
CA LEU A 278 9.98 -24.05 5.49
C LEU A 278 9.20 -24.34 6.77
N ASP A 279 9.03 -25.63 7.02
CA ASP A 279 8.54 -26.22 8.26
C ASP A 279 7.25 -25.57 8.77
N PRO A 280 6.21 -25.48 7.92
CA PRO A 280 4.92 -24.93 8.32
C PRO A 280 4.31 -25.76 9.44
N THR A 281 3.72 -25.09 10.42
CA THR A 281 3.12 -25.77 11.59
C THR A 281 1.72 -26.33 11.29
N GLY A 282 1.05 -25.84 10.24
CA GLY A 282 -0.20 -26.39 9.74
C GLY A 282 0.02 -27.46 8.66
N ALA A 283 -0.91 -28.42 8.58
CA ALA A 283 -0.83 -29.51 7.61
C ALA A 283 -0.94 -29.07 6.14
N VAL A 284 -1.62 -27.95 5.89
CA VAL A 284 -1.88 -27.40 4.55
C VAL A 284 -1.30 -25.98 4.46
N PRO A 285 -0.07 -25.82 3.96
CA PRO A 285 0.61 -24.53 3.88
C PRO A 285 0.01 -23.56 2.85
N VAL A 286 -0.64 -24.08 1.82
CA VAL A 286 -1.33 -23.31 0.78
C VAL A 286 -2.78 -23.79 0.69
N SER A 287 -3.71 -22.94 1.10
CA SER A 287 -5.15 -23.24 1.12
C SER A 287 -5.91 -22.23 0.27
N ILE A 288 -6.65 -22.73 -0.72
CA ILE A 288 -7.39 -21.92 -1.69
C ILE A 288 -8.85 -22.38 -1.69
N GLU A 289 -9.73 -21.49 -1.23
CA GLU A 289 -11.17 -21.71 -1.09
C GLU A 289 -11.98 -20.82 -2.06
N ASN A 290 -11.29 -20.15 -2.99
CA ASN A 290 -11.88 -19.39 -4.09
C ASN A 290 -11.51 -20.03 -5.46
N ASN A 291 -12.06 -19.52 -6.56
CA ASN A 291 -11.94 -20.20 -7.86
C ASN A 291 -10.60 -20.02 -8.59
N GLY A 292 -9.67 -19.21 -8.08
CA GLY A 292 -8.46 -18.87 -8.82
C GLY A 292 -8.77 -18.03 -10.09
N PRO A 293 -8.00 -18.17 -11.19
CA PRO A 293 -6.92 -19.14 -11.38
C PRO A 293 -5.71 -18.85 -10.50
N ILE A 294 -5.00 -19.89 -10.08
CA ILE A 294 -3.79 -19.78 -9.27
C ILE A 294 -2.60 -20.33 -10.06
N LEU A 295 -1.52 -19.54 -10.12
CA LEU A 295 -0.25 -19.94 -10.69
C LEU A 295 0.76 -20.15 -9.56
N LEU A 296 1.31 -21.36 -9.45
CA LEU A 296 2.41 -21.68 -8.55
C LEU A 296 3.66 -21.90 -9.40
N LEU A 297 4.62 -20.97 -9.35
CA LEU A 297 5.82 -21.02 -10.18
C LEU A 297 7.07 -21.15 -9.30
N ASP A 298 7.84 -22.22 -9.49
CA ASP A 298 9.17 -22.41 -8.90
C ASP A 298 9.25 -22.27 -7.36
N ASN A 299 8.15 -22.53 -6.66
CA ASN A 299 8.14 -22.48 -5.19
C ASN A 299 8.81 -23.72 -4.60
N THR A 300 9.43 -23.56 -3.43
CA THR A 300 10.02 -24.65 -2.65
C THR A 300 9.30 -24.80 -1.32
N LEU A 301 8.65 -25.95 -1.09
CA LEU A 301 7.91 -26.28 0.12
C LEU A 301 8.56 -27.46 0.86
N ARG A 302 9.17 -27.18 2.01
CA ARG A 302 9.62 -28.22 2.95
C ARG A 302 8.61 -28.34 4.07
N ALA A 303 7.88 -29.44 4.12
CA ALA A 303 6.89 -29.71 5.17
C ALA A 303 7.05 -31.13 5.74
N ALA A 304 6.74 -31.29 7.02
CA ALA A 304 6.69 -32.59 7.68
C ALA A 304 5.42 -33.39 7.31
N ALA A 305 4.36 -32.70 6.90
CA ALA A 305 3.11 -33.32 6.46
C ALA A 305 3.33 -34.15 5.19
N GLN A 306 2.66 -35.31 5.12
CA GLN A 306 2.73 -36.23 3.98
C GLN A 306 1.83 -35.81 2.80
N GLY A 307 1.13 -34.68 2.92
CA GLY A 307 0.23 -34.11 1.93
C GLY A 307 -1.26 -34.17 2.33
N PRO A 308 -2.15 -33.41 1.65
CA PRO A 308 -1.83 -32.42 0.63
C PRO A 308 -1.18 -31.16 1.22
N LEU A 309 -0.24 -30.55 0.48
CA LEU A 309 0.40 -29.29 0.86
C LEU A 309 -0.28 -28.08 0.19
N VAL A 310 -0.89 -28.30 -0.96
CA VAL A 310 -1.73 -27.34 -1.67
C VAL A 310 -3.12 -27.92 -1.77
N VAL A 311 -4.09 -27.23 -1.20
CA VAL A 311 -5.51 -27.56 -1.31
C VAL A 311 -6.21 -26.45 -2.07
N ASN A 312 -6.80 -26.76 -3.23
CA ASN A 312 -7.62 -25.84 -4.00
C ASN A 312 -9.04 -26.40 -4.14
N ARG A 313 -9.91 -26.08 -3.18
CA ARG A 313 -11.28 -26.64 -3.11
C ARG A 313 -12.32 -25.54 -2.92
N PRO A 314 -12.64 -24.76 -3.96
CA PRO A 314 -13.79 -23.88 -3.92
C PRO A 314 -15.10 -24.69 -3.90
N PRO A 315 -16.23 -24.05 -3.57
CA PRO A 315 -17.53 -24.74 -3.55
C PRO A 315 -17.92 -25.33 -4.91
N THR A 316 -17.62 -24.66 -6.03
CA THR A 316 -17.84 -25.20 -7.38
C THR A 316 -16.73 -26.17 -7.77
N ASP A 317 -17.04 -27.19 -8.57
CA ASP A 317 -16.05 -28.14 -9.12
C ASP A 317 -15.23 -27.52 -10.28
N GLN A 318 -14.90 -26.23 -10.18
CA GLN A 318 -14.34 -25.41 -11.26
C GLN A 318 -13.07 -24.65 -10.86
N SER A 319 -12.27 -25.15 -9.92
CA SER A 319 -10.96 -24.56 -9.66
C SER A 319 -10.00 -24.74 -10.83
N ASP A 320 -9.12 -23.76 -11.04
CA ASP A 320 -8.00 -23.86 -11.98
C ASP A 320 -6.67 -23.62 -11.27
N LEU A 321 -5.82 -24.66 -11.19
CA LEU A 321 -4.47 -24.58 -10.63
C LEU A 321 -3.43 -24.94 -11.70
N ILE A 322 -2.43 -24.07 -11.86
CA ILE A 322 -1.28 -24.31 -12.74
C ILE A 322 -0.01 -24.29 -11.88
N PRO A 323 0.49 -25.46 -11.43
CA PRO A 323 1.79 -25.55 -10.80
C PRO A 323 2.88 -25.87 -11.84
N VAL A 324 3.93 -25.05 -11.88
CA VAL A 324 5.09 -25.20 -12.77
C VAL A 324 6.39 -25.17 -11.95
N GLY A 325 7.23 -26.19 -12.10
CA GLY A 325 8.61 -26.18 -11.58
C GLY A 325 8.76 -26.23 -10.05
N ASN A 326 7.67 -26.42 -9.30
CA ASN A 326 7.69 -26.41 -7.84
C ASN A 326 8.42 -27.65 -7.28
N ARG A 327 9.00 -27.48 -6.09
CA ARG A 327 9.66 -28.54 -5.32
C ARG A 327 8.95 -28.72 -4.00
N TRP A 328 8.55 -29.94 -3.66
CA TRP A 328 7.91 -30.23 -2.38
C TRP A 328 8.29 -31.58 -1.80
N THR A 329 8.18 -31.72 -0.48
CA THR A 329 8.56 -32.95 0.23
C THR A 329 7.47 -34.03 0.27
N ALA A 330 6.23 -33.70 -0.09
CA ALA A 330 5.10 -34.62 -0.08
C ALA A 330 4.88 -35.26 -1.45
N ALA A 331 4.71 -36.60 -1.49
CA ALA A 331 4.42 -37.33 -2.72
C ALA A 331 3.02 -37.02 -3.29
N LYS A 332 2.04 -36.74 -2.41
CA LYS A 332 0.68 -36.31 -2.78
C LYS A 332 0.49 -34.85 -2.39
N ALA A 333 1.19 -33.95 -3.06
CA ALA A 333 1.23 -32.54 -2.67
C ALA A 333 -0.06 -31.76 -3.00
N LEU A 334 -0.83 -32.18 -4.01
CA LEU A 334 -1.96 -31.44 -4.53
C LEU A 334 -3.30 -32.13 -4.22
N ASP A 335 -4.28 -31.36 -3.76
CA ASP A 335 -5.69 -31.73 -3.70
C ASP A 335 -6.54 -30.60 -4.33
N VAL A 336 -7.09 -30.85 -5.52
CA VAL A 336 -7.74 -29.83 -6.35
C VAL A 336 -9.11 -30.29 -6.79
N LYS A 337 -10.13 -29.45 -6.57
CA LYS A 337 -11.53 -29.69 -6.97
C LYS A 337 -11.84 -29.02 -8.31
N GLY A 338 -11.12 -29.43 -9.35
CA GLY A 338 -11.22 -28.85 -10.69
C GLY A 338 -10.05 -29.26 -11.58
N ARG A 339 -9.61 -28.36 -12.47
CA ARG A 339 -8.53 -28.64 -13.42
C ARG A 339 -7.15 -28.35 -12.81
N VAL A 340 -6.20 -29.21 -13.16
CA VAL A 340 -4.78 -29.03 -12.84
C VAL A 340 -3.97 -29.18 -14.12
N THR A 341 -3.09 -28.21 -14.38
CA THR A 341 -2.06 -28.31 -15.42
C THR A 341 -0.69 -28.42 -14.75
N ASP A 342 -0.33 -29.65 -14.36
CA ASP A 342 0.90 -29.96 -13.61
C ASP A 342 2.10 -30.10 -14.57
N LEU A 343 3.10 -29.22 -14.42
CA LEU A 343 4.27 -29.17 -15.29
C LEU A 343 5.56 -29.13 -14.46
N ASP A 344 6.50 -30.03 -14.72
CA ASP A 344 7.86 -30.03 -14.17
C ASP A 344 8.00 -29.96 -12.63
N ASN A 345 6.92 -30.25 -11.87
CA ASN A 345 6.97 -30.28 -10.42
C ASN A 345 7.71 -31.54 -9.92
N ARG A 346 8.43 -31.42 -8.80
CA ARG A 346 9.28 -32.49 -8.28
C ARG A 346 9.06 -32.74 -6.81
N VAL A 347 8.95 -34.02 -6.47
CA VAL A 347 9.07 -34.48 -5.09
C VAL A 347 10.56 -34.55 -4.74
N VAL A 348 10.97 -33.89 -3.67
CA VAL A 348 12.36 -33.85 -3.19
C VAL A 348 12.45 -34.34 -1.75
N LYS A 349 13.62 -34.81 -1.33
CA LYS A 349 13.80 -35.21 0.08
C LYS A 349 13.87 -33.96 0.95
N VAL A 350 13.43 -34.10 2.21
CA VAL A 350 13.56 -33.02 3.21
C VAL A 350 15.00 -32.52 3.31
N ALA A 351 15.98 -33.44 3.29
CA ALA A 351 17.41 -33.12 3.36
C ALA A 351 17.96 -32.35 2.15
N ASP A 352 17.26 -32.35 1.01
CA ASP A 352 17.69 -31.65 -0.21
C ASP A 352 17.33 -30.14 -0.16
N ILE A 353 16.47 -29.74 0.78
CA ILE A 353 16.10 -28.34 1.01
C ILE A 353 16.83 -27.85 2.25
N ALA A 354 17.80 -26.97 2.06
CA ALA A 354 18.59 -26.39 3.16
C ALA A 354 17.76 -25.48 4.07
N ASP A 355 18.21 -25.36 5.33
CA ASP A 355 17.68 -24.36 6.25
C ASP A 355 17.95 -22.94 5.75
N ALA A 356 17.01 -22.04 5.99
CA ALA A 356 17.19 -20.61 5.80
C ALA A 356 17.29 -19.89 7.14
N ARG A 357 18.24 -18.96 7.26
CA ARG A 357 18.38 -18.04 8.40
C ARG A 357 18.32 -16.61 7.89
N PRO A 358 17.16 -16.15 7.39
CA PRO A 358 17.03 -14.81 6.84
C PRO A 358 17.34 -13.76 7.92
N GLN A 359 17.86 -12.62 7.49
CA GLN A 359 18.04 -11.43 8.32
C GLN A 359 17.17 -10.32 7.75
N PRO A 360 16.62 -9.45 8.60
CA PRO A 360 15.87 -8.30 8.12
C PRO A 360 16.78 -7.42 7.28
N VAL A 361 16.23 -6.83 6.22
CA VAL A 361 16.96 -5.82 5.44
C VAL A 361 17.45 -4.73 6.40
N PRO A 362 18.74 -4.35 6.35
CA PRO A 362 19.25 -3.25 7.15
C PRO A 362 18.46 -1.96 6.85
N PHE A 363 18.17 -1.18 7.88
CA PHE A 363 17.60 0.14 7.67
C PHE A 363 18.60 1.03 6.95
N ALA A 364 18.11 1.97 6.14
CA ALA A 364 18.96 2.98 5.50
C ALA A 364 19.85 3.68 6.55
N GLU A 365 21.15 3.78 6.32
CA GLU A 365 22.02 4.50 7.25
C GLU A 365 21.76 6.01 7.14
N ARG A 366 21.64 6.69 8.29
CA ARG A 366 21.70 8.16 8.31
C ARG A 366 23.15 8.58 8.10
N ARG A 367 23.38 9.41 7.08
CA ARG A 367 24.71 9.98 6.85
C ARG A 367 24.73 11.46 7.16
N GLY A 368 25.60 11.85 8.09
CA GLY A 368 25.83 13.24 8.50
C GLY A 368 26.60 14.05 7.46
N ARG A 369 26.08 14.12 6.23
CA ARG A 369 26.70 14.91 5.16
C ARG A 369 26.54 16.40 5.46
N PRO A 370 27.55 17.23 5.16
CA PRO A 370 27.39 18.68 5.18
C PRO A 370 26.22 19.10 4.28
N VAL A 371 25.33 19.91 4.85
CA VAL A 371 24.17 20.48 4.17
C VAL A 371 24.48 21.93 3.84
N ILE A 372 24.34 22.29 2.57
CA ILE A 372 24.44 23.67 2.12
C ILE A 372 23.03 24.16 1.81
N GLU A 373 22.47 24.97 2.71
CA GLU A 373 21.15 25.56 2.54
C GLU A 373 21.21 26.75 1.58
N VAL A 374 20.25 26.82 0.66
CA VAL A 374 20.06 27.98 -0.20
C VAL A 374 18.86 28.77 0.31
N PRO A 375 19.02 30.06 0.68
CA PRO A 375 17.96 30.82 1.31
C PRO A 375 16.74 31.02 0.38
N PRO A 376 15.51 31.12 0.92
CA PRO A 376 14.34 31.45 0.13
C PRO A 376 14.54 32.74 -0.68
N GLY A 377 14.34 32.65 -1.99
CA GLY A 377 14.50 33.80 -2.88
C GLY A 377 15.92 34.08 -3.38
N ALA A 378 16.88 33.19 -3.07
CA ALA A 378 18.21 33.18 -3.66
C ALA A 378 18.19 33.38 -5.19
N GLY A 379 19.09 34.22 -5.67
CA GLY A 379 19.36 34.44 -7.09
C GLY A 379 20.48 33.53 -7.60
N THR A 380 20.85 33.72 -8.87
CA THR A 380 21.87 32.89 -9.54
C THR A 380 23.21 32.89 -8.80
N ALA A 381 23.60 34.00 -8.18
CA ALA A 381 24.88 34.13 -7.49
C ALA A 381 24.95 33.24 -6.24
N GLU A 382 23.89 33.23 -5.42
CA GLU A 382 23.81 32.39 -4.21
C GLU A 382 23.76 30.91 -4.57
N PHE A 383 23.03 30.54 -5.62
CA PHE A 383 23.05 29.17 -6.16
C PHE A 383 24.45 28.77 -6.62
N GLN A 384 25.14 29.64 -7.36
CA GLN A 384 26.49 29.36 -7.84
C GLN A 384 27.49 29.26 -6.69
N ALA A 385 27.34 30.06 -5.63
CA ALA A 385 28.14 29.97 -4.41
C ALA A 385 27.91 28.63 -3.69
N ALA A 386 26.66 28.20 -3.52
CA ALA A 386 26.34 26.91 -2.93
C ALA A 386 26.89 25.73 -3.75
N ILE A 387 26.83 25.81 -5.08
CA ILE A 387 27.42 24.82 -5.99
C ILE A 387 28.95 24.80 -5.82
N THR A 388 29.58 25.96 -5.73
CA THR A 388 31.04 26.08 -5.58
C THR A 388 31.48 25.50 -4.24
N GLN A 389 30.75 25.78 -3.17
CA GLN A 389 30.99 25.20 -1.85
C GLN A 389 30.80 23.68 -1.86
N ALA A 390 29.74 23.17 -2.50
CA ALA A 390 29.53 21.73 -2.64
C ALA A 390 30.64 21.06 -3.46
N ALA A 391 31.14 21.73 -4.51
CA ALA A 391 32.24 21.26 -5.34
C ALA A 391 33.58 21.25 -4.60
N ALA A 392 33.80 22.18 -3.66
CA ALA A 392 34.99 22.17 -2.79
C ALA A 392 34.98 20.98 -1.81
N LEU A 393 33.79 20.45 -1.50
CA LEU A 393 33.60 19.25 -0.67
C LEU A 393 33.60 17.95 -1.50
N LYS A 394 34.12 17.98 -2.75
CA LYS A 394 34.27 16.81 -3.61
C LYS A 394 35.19 15.78 -2.95
N GLY A 395 34.72 14.53 -2.86
CA GLY A 395 35.37 13.46 -2.08
C GLY A 395 34.76 13.29 -0.68
N GLN A 396 34.10 14.32 -0.13
CA GLN A 396 33.39 14.30 1.15
C GLN A 396 31.84 14.22 0.97
N ARG A 397 31.35 14.25 -0.27
CA ARG A 397 29.95 14.08 -0.72
C ARG A 397 28.93 15.05 -0.08
N ALA A 398 29.19 16.37 -0.09
CA ALA A 398 28.21 17.38 0.34
C ALA A 398 26.96 17.46 -0.57
N ARG A 399 25.81 17.92 -0.03
CA ARG A 399 24.56 18.13 -0.79
C ARG A 399 24.02 19.55 -0.56
N ALA A 400 23.51 20.18 -1.62
CA ALA A 400 22.79 21.45 -1.55
C ALA A 400 21.27 21.21 -1.38
N ALA A 401 20.65 21.84 -0.38
CA ALA A 401 19.22 21.79 -0.11
C ALA A 401 18.57 23.11 -0.60
N THR A 402 17.39 23.02 -1.23
CA THR A 402 16.69 24.19 -1.79
C THR A 402 15.21 24.19 -1.38
N PRO A 403 14.67 25.30 -0.84
CA PRO A 403 13.25 25.47 -0.61
C PRO A 403 12.51 25.60 -1.95
N ARG A 404 11.43 24.85 -2.15
CA ARG A 404 10.68 24.85 -3.41
C ARG A 404 9.97 26.19 -3.64
N ARG A 405 10.27 26.87 -4.75
CA ARG A 405 9.39 27.91 -5.34
C ARG A 405 8.25 27.24 -6.11
N SER A 406 7.04 27.75 -5.95
CA SER A 406 5.90 27.46 -6.81
C SER A 406 6.14 27.97 -8.23
N ARG A 407 6.79 27.15 -9.08
CA ARG A 407 6.74 27.18 -10.56
C ARG A 407 7.50 25.97 -11.09
N GLY A 408 6.81 25.09 -11.82
CA GLY A 408 7.34 23.81 -12.28
C GLY A 408 8.52 23.98 -13.23
N TRP A 409 9.61 23.24 -12.95
CA TRP A 409 10.67 22.95 -13.90
C TRP A 409 10.81 21.43 -14.00
N ARG A 410 10.48 20.87 -15.17
CA ARG A 410 10.80 19.48 -15.53
C ARG A 410 12.29 19.43 -15.83
N CYS A 411 13.04 18.64 -15.06
CA CYS A 411 14.41 18.29 -15.41
C CYS A 411 14.39 16.88 -16.01
N SER A 412 14.40 16.78 -17.35
CA SER A 412 14.57 15.52 -18.07
C SER A 412 16.00 15.02 -17.90
N ARG A 413 16.19 13.87 -17.22
CA ARG A 413 17.48 13.17 -17.21
C ARG A 413 17.74 12.58 -18.60
N ALA A 414 18.59 13.25 -19.38
CA ALA A 414 19.23 12.64 -20.53
C ALA A 414 20.33 11.68 -20.05
N ARG A 415 20.19 10.37 -20.29
CA ARG A 415 21.29 9.41 -20.17
C ARG A 415 22.33 9.73 -21.25
N ARG A 416 23.55 10.12 -20.86
CA ARG A 416 24.68 10.21 -21.79
C ARG A 416 25.41 8.87 -21.84
N ARG A 417 25.44 8.23 -23.01
CA ARG A 417 26.57 7.41 -23.47
C ARG A 417 27.66 8.37 -23.99
N GLY A 418 28.91 8.01 -23.77
CA GLY A 418 30.07 8.90 -23.88
C GLY A 418 30.40 9.40 -25.28
N THR A 419 30.94 10.61 -25.36
CA THR A 419 32.30 10.94 -25.81
C THR A 419 32.46 12.46 -25.94
N ALA A 420 33.69 12.92 -25.68
CA ALA A 420 34.32 14.20 -26.00
C ALA A 420 33.82 15.52 -25.36
N ILE A 421 34.82 16.29 -24.93
CA ILE A 421 34.81 17.59 -24.26
C ILE A 421 34.61 18.69 -25.31
N THR A 422 33.65 19.60 -25.09
CA THR A 422 33.76 21.02 -25.45
C THR A 422 32.87 21.85 -24.51
N ARG A 423 33.40 23.00 -24.06
CA ARG A 423 32.84 23.93 -23.06
C ARG A 423 31.46 24.49 -23.46
N PRO A 424 30.49 24.70 -22.54
CA PRO A 424 29.30 25.47 -22.86
C PRO A 424 29.55 26.98 -22.70
N VAL A 425 29.32 27.70 -23.79
CA VAL A 425 29.15 29.15 -23.83
C VAL A 425 27.77 29.50 -23.25
N CYS A 426 27.72 30.36 -22.24
CA CYS A 426 26.47 30.94 -21.75
C CYS A 426 25.98 32.02 -22.72
N ARG A 427 24.73 31.91 -23.19
CA ARG A 427 23.98 33.05 -23.73
C ARG A 427 22.66 33.20 -22.98
N SER A 428 22.51 34.38 -22.40
CA SER A 428 21.30 34.91 -21.78
C SER A 428 20.21 35.17 -22.82
N MET A 429 18.97 34.81 -22.52
CA MET A 429 17.80 35.43 -23.14
C MET A 429 16.83 35.88 -22.06
N THR A 430 16.80 37.20 -21.88
CA THR A 430 15.68 37.97 -21.35
C THR A 430 14.49 37.87 -22.31
N CYS A 431 13.28 37.70 -21.78
CA CYS A 431 12.06 38.05 -22.52
C CYS A 431 11.00 38.62 -21.58
N ALA A 432 10.66 39.87 -21.87
CA ALA A 432 9.58 40.63 -21.28
C ALA A 432 8.22 40.23 -21.88
N ARG A 433 7.15 40.56 -21.15
CA ARG A 433 5.74 40.44 -21.57
C ARG A 433 5.45 41.22 -22.85
N ALA A 434 4.63 40.65 -23.75
CA ALA A 434 3.53 41.31 -24.44
C ALA A 434 2.65 40.27 -25.14
N GLY A 435 1.34 40.50 -25.16
CA GLY A 435 0.34 39.62 -25.78
C GLY A 435 0.22 39.80 -27.30
N GLY A 436 -0.64 38.98 -27.91
CA GLY A 436 -1.10 39.13 -29.29
C GLY A 436 -1.20 37.81 -30.04
N CYS A 437 -2.42 37.43 -30.42
CA CYS A 437 -2.66 36.47 -31.50
C CYS A 437 -2.01 36.94 -32.81
N TRP A 438 -1.71 36.02 -33.73
CA TRP A 438 -2.09 36.07 -35.16
C TRP A 438 -1.68 34.75 -35.86
N CYS A 439 -2.56 34.25 -36.72
CA CYS A 439 -2.34 33.16 -37.66
C CYS A 439 -1.57 33.64 -38.91
N ALA A 440 -0.80 32.75 -39.55
CA ALA A 440 -0.91 32.39 -40.99
C ALA A 440 0.39 31.76 -41.58
N THR A 441 0.28 30.49 -41.98
CA THR A 441 0.70 29.83 -43.25
C THR A 441 2.03 30.17 -43.96
N SER A 442 2.85 29.14 -44.28
CA SER A 442 2.91 28.47 -45.62
C SER A 442 4.28 27.81 -45.96
N GLY A 443 4.21 26.60 -46.58
CA GLY A 443 5.20 25.96 -47.50
C GLY A 443 6.51 25.40 -46.92
N THR A 444 7.08 24.25 -47.29
CA THR A 444 6.90 23.30 -48.42
C THR A 444 7.60 21.95 -48.12
N ARG A 445 7.24 20.92 -48.91
CA ARG A 445 7.48 19.46 -48.84
C ARG A 445 8.92 18.92 -48.90
N ALA A 446 9.13 17.73 -48.32
CA ALA A 446 9.62 16.51 -49.02
C ALA A 446 9.40 15.21 -48.20
N THR A 447 8.92 14.14 -48.85
CA THR A 447 8.75 12.73 -48.41
C THR A 447 9.50 11.83 -49.41
N PRO A 448 10.00 10.62 -49.06
CA PRO A 448 9.22 9.36 -49.07
C PRO A 448 9.71 8.31 -48.01
N GLY A 449 9.09 7.16 -47.72
CA GLY A 449 7.89 6.47 -48.20
C GLY A 449 7.66 5.13 -47.45
N ALA A 450 6.38 4.71 -47.40
CA ALA A 450 5.76 3.36 -47.47
C ALA A 450 6.43 2.13 -46.76
N TRP A 451 5.72 1.14 -46.19
CA TRP A 451 4.61 0.36 -46.73
C TRP A 451 3.75 -0.32 -45.61
N CYS A 452 2.44 -0.39 -45.83
CA CYS A 452 1.50 -1.35 -45.25
C CYS A 452 0.62 -1.89 -46.38
N THR A 453 0.37 -3.21 -46.39
CA THR A 453 -0.86 -3.93 -46.81
C THR A 453 -0.52 -5.43 -46.76
N SER A 454 -1.38 -6.30 -46.24
CA SER A 454 -2.56 -6.80 -46.96
C SER A 454 -3.65 -7.37 -46.04
N GLY A 455 -4.90 -7.28 -46.53
CA GLY A 455 -6.05 -8.07 -46.09
C GLY A 455 -6.77 -8.65 -47.32
N ILE A 456 -7.67 -9.62 -47.11
CA ILE A 456 -8.66 -10.17 -48.07
C ILE A 456 -9.88 -10.60 -47.20
N ALA A 457 -11.01 -9.87 -47.18
CA ALA A 457 -12.25 -9.93 -48.01
C ALA A 457 -13.15 -11.16 -47.73
N ALA A 458 -14.49 -11.18 -47.83
CA ALA A 458 -15.65 -10.26 -47.78
C ALA A 458 -16.91 -11.14 -48.01
N SER A 459 -18.08 -10.83 -47.41
CA SER A 459 -19.43 -10.88 -48.04
C SER A 459 -20.59 -10.75 -47.02
N SER A 460 -21.59 -9.94 -47.40
CA SER A 460 -22.91 -9.74 -46.76
C SER A 460 -24.01 -10.12 -47.76
N PRO A 461 -25.33 -10.13 -47.39
CA PRO A 461 -26.18 -9.00 -47.83
C PRO A 461 -27.42 -8.60 -46.96
N THR A 462 -27.86 -7.33 -47.17
CA THR A 462 -29.24 -6.74 -47.27
C THR A 462 -30.14 -6.32 -46.06
N THR A 463 -30.18 -4.97 -45.80
CA THR A 463 -31.33 -3.96 -45.76
C THR A 463 -32.39 -3.91 -44.59
N PRO A 464 -33.19 -2.82 -44.37
CA PRO A 464 -32.92 -1.68 -43.44
C PRO A 464 -34.15 -1.17 -42.58
N ALA A 465 -34.04 0.05 -41.98
CA ALA A 465 -35.05 0.92 -41.29
C ALA A 465 -34.94 0.98 -39.73
N SER A 466 -35.12 2.08 -38.96
CA SER A 466 -35.43 3.51 -39.16
C SER A 466 -35.34 4.29 -37.81
N SER A 467 -34.70 5.48 -37.82
CA SER A 467 -35.00 6.71 -37.01
C SER A 467 -34.77 6.73 -35.45
N PRO A 468 -34.80 7.89 -34.74
CA PRO A 468 -33.63 8.57 -34.11
C PRO A 468 -33.75 8.77 -32.57
N PRO A 469 -32.77 9.41 -31.87
CA PRO A 469 -32.69 9.40 -30.40
C PRO A 469 -33.34 10.63 -29.74
N PRO A 470 -33.68 10.58 -28.43
CA PRO A 470 -34.01 11.79 -27.69
C PRO A 470 -32.81 12.36 -26.94
N THR A 471 -32.83 13.69 -26.98
CA THR A 471 -31.95 14.73 -26.48
C THR A 471 -31.98 14.94 -24.96
N ALA A 472 -30.89 15.52 -24.46
CA ALA A 472 -30.69 16.02 -23.11
C ALA A 472 -31.26 17.43 -22.87
N SER A 473 -31.29 17.81 -21.57
CA SER A 473 -31.29 19.17 -20.97
C SER A 473 -32.65 19.75 -20.52
N PRO A 474 -32.71 20.80 -19.67
CA PRO A 474 -31.88 21.15 -18.51
C PRO A 474 -32.67 21.75 -17.29
N ILE A 475 -31.95 21.93 -16.17
CA ILE A 475 -31.96 23.03 -15.17
C ILE A 475 -33.16 24.00 -15.15
N ASN A 476 -33.79 24.19 -13.97
CA ASN A 476 -34.11 25.54 -13.50
C ASN A 476 -34.16 25.68 -11.97
N SER A 477 -34.01 26.94 -11.55
CA SER A 477 -33.60 27.46 -10.25
C SER A 477 -34.75 28.15 -9.48
N THR A 478 -34.41 28.74 -8.31
CA THR A 478 -35.19 29.63 -7.42
C THR A 478 -36.03 28.92 -6.34
N GLY A 479 -36.14 29.36 -5.08
CA GLY A 479 -35.62 30.53 -4.36
C GLY A 479 -36.04 30.48 -2.88
N ARG A 480 -35.23 31.12 -2.03
CA ARG A 480 -35.42 31.70 -0.68
C ARG A 480 -36.65 31.34 0.19
N GLY A 481 -36.38 31.14 1.48
CA GLY A 481 -37.36 31.32 2.57
C GLY A 481 -36.82 30.93 3.95
N SER A 482 -36.18 31.87 4.64
CA SER A 482 -35.82 31.80 6.07
C SER A 482 -37.04 32.10 6.96
N CYS A 483 -37.21 31.40 8.08
CA CYS A 483 -37.64 31.98 9.35
C CYS A 483 -37.43 31.01 10.52
N ALA A 484 -37.15 31.61 11.67
CA ALA A 484 -36.53 31.05 12.86
C ALA A 484 -37.53 30.67 13.96
N GLY A 485 -36.98 30.05 15.03
CA GLY A 485 -37.57 29.97 16.38
C GLY A 485 -38.19 28.60 16.68
N GLY A 486 -37.92 27.92 17.79
CA GLY A 486 -37.14 28.24 18.98
C GLY A 486 -37.27 27.09 19.99
N SER A 487 -36.36 27.07 20.96
CA SER A 487 -36.49 26.52 22.33
C SER A 487 -36.90 25.05 22.57
N ARG A 488 -35.88 24.19 22.86
CA ARG A 488 -35.57 23.43 24.11
C ARG A 488 -36.72 23.02 25.09
N PRO A 489 -36.49 22.10 26.06
CA PRO A 489 -35.81 20.78 26.06
C PRO A 489 -36.57 19.73 26.94
N SER A 490 -35.90 18.61 27.31
CA SER A 490 -36.21 17.66 28.41
C SER A 490 -37.32 16.62 28.11
N SER A 491 -37.34 15.39 28.63
CA SER A 491 -36.44 14.56 29.44
C SER A 491 -37.07 13.16 29.55
N SER A 492 -36.25 12.11 29.81
CA SER A 492 -36.63 10.84 30.48
C SER A 492 -37.60 9.91 29.72
N THR A 493 -37.64 8.58 29.83
CA THR A 493 -36.98 7.58 30.67
C THR A 493 -37.13 6.21 29.99
N ALA A 494 -36.37 5.24 30.49
CA ALA A 494 -36.28 3.84 30.07
C ALA A 494 -37.60 3.04 29.96
N SER A 495 -37.59 1.99 29.13
CA SER A 495 -38.01 0.64 29.55
C SER A 495 -37.68 -0.44 28.50
N ARG A 496 -37.25 -1.60 29.01
CA ARG A 496 -37.02 -2.87 28.31
C ARG A 496 -38.33 -3.67 28.23
N ALA A 497 -38.56 -4.41 27.14
CA ALA A 497 -39.09 -5.80 27.07
C ALA A 497 -39.56 -6.09 25.62
N ARG A 498 -38.91 -7.01 24.89
CA ARG A 498 -39.29 -8.42 24.61
C ARG A 498 -40.62 -8.63 23.83
N TRP A 499 -40.43 -9.16 22.61
CA TRP A 499 -41.25 -10.00 21.71
C TRP A 499 -42.71 -10.35 22.08
N PRO A 500 -43.59 -10.46 21.05
CA PRO A 500 -43.91 -11.81 20.53
C PRO A 500 -44.16 -11.90 19.00
N SER A 501 -43.95 -13.11 18.46
CA SER A 501 -44.59 -13.70 17.26
C SER A 501 -45.40 -14.93 17.72
N PRO A 502 -46.13 -15.71 16.88
CA PRO A 502 -46.56 -15.55 15.48
C PRO A 502 -48.08 -15.85 15.27
N CYS A 503 -48.62 -15.63 14.05
CA CYS A 503 -49.82 -16.34 13.60
C CYS A 503 -49.89 -16.49 12.07
N SER A 504 -50.28 -17.70 11.66
CA SER A 504 -50.35 -18.27 10.32
C SER A 504 -51.73 -18.10 9.65
N VAL A 505 -51.79 -18.03 8.32
CA VAL A 505 -53.02 -18.29 7.54
C VAL A 505 -52.69 -19.16 6.31
N ARG A 506 -53.51 -20.20 6.08
CA ARG A 506 -53.49 -21.17 4.96
C ARG A 506 -54.74 -20.97 4.04
N PRO A 507 -54.81 -21.59 2.84
CA PRO A 507 -55.52 -21.11 1.64
C PRO A 507 -56.90 -21.77 1.37
N PRO A 508 -57.62 -21.42 0.26
CA PRO A 508 -58.82 -22.15 -0.19
C PRO A 508 -58.55 -23.14 -1.38
N PRO A 509 -59.51 -24.03 -1.73
CA PRO A 509 -59.26 -25.27 -2.49
C PRO A 509 -59.98 -25.42 -3.86
N CYS A 510 -59.70 -26.57 -4.52
CA CYS A 510 -60.37 -27.26 -5.66
C CYS A 510 -60.10 -26.71 -7.09
N GLY A 511 -59.82 -27.49 -8.14
CA GLY A 511 -60.01 -28.94 -8.35
C GLY A 511 -59.27 -29.53 -9.57
N SER A 512 -59.59 -30.81 -9.80
CA SER A 512 -58.96 -31.87 -10.60
C SER A 512 -58.77 -31.65 -12.12
N ARG A 513 -57.67 -32.17 -12.67
CA ARG A 513 -57.62 -33.28 -13.67
C ARG A 513 -56.16 -33.60 -14.09
N ARG A 514 -55.79 -34.88 -14.03
CA ARG A 514 -54.65 -35.56 -14.73
C ARG A 514 -55.20 -36.20 -16.02
N PRO A 515 -54.40 -36.86 -16.89
CA PRO A 515 -53.01 -36.61 -17.35
C PRO A 515 -52.87 -36.79 -18.89
N ALA A 516 -51.70 -36.51 -19.47
CA ALA A 516 -51.22 -37.24 -20.66
C ALA A 516 -49.69 -37.24 -20.74
N ARG A 517 -49.15 -38.42 -21.06
CA ARG A 517 -47.74 -38.70 -21.36
C ARG A 517 -47.39 -38.21 -22.77
N SER A 518 -46.15 -37.76 -22.94
CA SER A 518 -45.18 -38.24 -23.95
C SER A 518 -43.83 -37.64 -23.61
#